data_AF-A0A536BVW6-F1
#
_entry.id   AF-A0A536BVW6-F1
#
_cell.length_a   1.000
_cell.length_b   1.000
_cell.length_c   1.000
_cell.angle_alpha   90.00
_cell.angle_beta   90.00
_cell.angle_gamma   90.00
#
_symmetry.space_group_name_H-M   'P 1'
#
loop_
_entity.id
_entity.type
_entity.pdbx_description
1 polymer ?
#
loop_
_entity_poly.entity_id
_entity_poly.type
_entity_poly.pdbx_seq_one_letter_code
_entity_poly.pdbx_strand_id
1 'polypeptide(L)'
;MAHIASWRTRLRDSLIEASRGLPISGPPSDIDAYNAAELARNARISLEAAASEADTRLGDLLDLWASFGNRPFAWFTATTAGEALLRNSYIHPRRHLAEHYVERGDRSRGAQIKDETMAALRRIGAPESVTSVWS
;
A
#
# COMPACT_ATOMS: atom_id res chain seq x y z
N MET A 1 2.79 -10.64 -4.01
CA MET A 1 2.48 -9.66 -5.09
C MET A 1 0.98 -9.49 -5.33
N ALA A 2 0.18 -10.55 -5.46
CA ALA A 2 -1.26 -10.41 -5.71
C ALA A 2 -1.99 -9.65 -4.58
N HIS A 3 -1.56 -9.85 -3.33
CA HIS A 3 -1.96 -9.03 -2.18
C HIS A 3 -1.71 -7.53 -2.39
N ILE A 4 -0.51 -7.16 -2.86
CA ILE A 4 -0.17 -5.75 -3.13
C ILE A 4 -1.04 -5.17 -4.25
N ALA A 5 -1.25 -5.91 -5.34
CA ALA A 5 -2.18 -5.54 -6.39
C ALA A 5 -3.60 -5.33 -5.84
N SER A 6 -4.03 -6.24 -4.95
CA SER A 6 -5.28 -6.20 -4.17
C SER A 6 -5.52 -4.83 -3.56
N TRP A 7 -4.63 -4.49 -2.64
CA TRP A 7 -4.67 -3.26 -1.87
C TRP A 7 -4.48 -1.99 -2.71
N ARG A 8 -3.68 -2.04 -3.79
CA ARG A 8 -3.55 -0.92 -4.73
C ARG A 8 -4.85 -0.67 -5.50
N THR A 9 -5.52 -1.75 -5.93
CA THR A 9 -6.83 -1.67 -6.61
C THR A 9 -7.86 -1.03 -5.69
N ARG A 10 -7.91 -1.47 -4.42
CA ARG A 10 -8.84 -0.89 -3.45
C ARG A 10 -8.61 0.61 -3.22
N LEU A 11 -7.36 1.02 -3.05
CA LEU A 11 -7.04 2.45 -2.91
C LEU A 11 -7.43 3.24 -4.17
N ARG A 12 -7.12 2.70 -5.35
CA ARG A 12 -7.48 3.29 -6.64
C ARG A 12 -8.99 3.54 -6.74
N ASP A 13 -9.78 2.53 -6.40
CA ASP A 13 -11.24 2.64 -6.47
C ASP A 13 -11.78 3.68 -5.48
N SER A 14 -11.25 3.73 -4.25
CA SER A 14 -11.60 4.78 -3.28
C SER A 14 -11.19 6.18 -3.73
N LEU A 15 -10.05 6.34 -4.40
CA LEU A 15 -9.65 7.63 -4.98
C LEU A 15 -10.55 8.03 -6.16
N ILE A 16 -11.00 7.07 -6.98
CA ILE A 16 -11.98 7.33 -8.04
C ILE A 16 -13.32 7.77 -7.45
N GLU A 17 -13.82 7.10 -6.42
CA GLU A 17 -15.04 7.50 -5.70
C GLU A 17 -14.92 8.93 -5.17
N ALA A 18 -13.82 9.24 -4.46
CA ALA A 18 -13.54 10.56 -3.95
C ALA A 18 -13.44 11.62 -5.05
N SER A 19 -12.81 11.30 -6.19
CA SER A 19 -12.70 12.21 -7.34
C SER A 19 -14.05 12.59 -7.95
N ARG A 20 -15.05 11.72 -7.79
CA ARG A 20 -16.42 11.90 -8.28
C ARG A 20 -17.36 12.50 -7.23
N GLY A 21 -16.85 12.82 -6.03
CA GLY A 21 -17.68 13.27 -4.91
C GLY A 21 -18.61 12.20 -4.35
N LEU A 22 -18.30 10.92 -4.58
CA LEU A 22 -19.07 9.80 -4.07
C LEU A 22 -18.61 9.43 -2.65
N PRO A 23 -19.47 8.81 -1.84
CA PRO A 23 -19.03 8.15 -0.62
C PRO A 23 -17.93 7.14 -0.93
N ILE A 24 -16.83 7.22 -0.18
CA ILE A 24 -15.72 6.28 -0.33
C ILE A 24 -16.08 4.96 0.35
N SER A 25 -15.87 3.84 -0.35
CA SER A 25 -16.07 2.49 0.16
C SER A 25 -15.12 2.16 1.31
N GLY A 26 -13.99 2.88 1.40
CA GLY A 26 -13.06 2.82 2.52
C GLY A 26 -12.41 1.45 2.72
N PRO A 27 -11.62 1.30 3.79
CA PRO A 27 -11.07 0.01 4.18
C PRO A 27 -12.17 -0.99 4.60
N PRO A 28 -11.96 -2.30 4.42
CA PRO A 28 -12.89 -3.30 4.94
C PRO A 28 -12.90 -3.25 6.48
N SER A 29 -14.05 -3.52 7.08
CA SER A 29 -14.19 -3.58 8.55
C SER A 29 -13.42 -4.74 9.17
N ASP A 30 -13.25 -5.83 8.40
CA ASP A 30 -12.45 -7.00 8.76
C ASP A 30 -11.36 -7.20 7.70
N ILE A 31 -10.14 -6.79 8.07
CA ILE A 31 -8.96 -6.87 7.21
C ILE A 31 -8.52 -8.33 7.04
N ASP A 32 -8.64 -9.15 8.08
CA ASP A 32 -8.16 -10.52 8.08
C ASP A 32 -9.05 -11.40 7.21
N ALA A 33 -10.37 -11.27 7.33
CA ALA A 33 -11.32 -11.95 6.46
C ALA A 33 -11.15 -11.52 5.00
N TYR A 34 -10.93 -10.22 4.76
CA TYR A 34 -10.65 -9.71 3.42
C TYR A 34 -9.37 -10.32 2.83
N ASN A 35 -8.26 -10.28 3.58
CA ASN A 35 -6.97 -10.84 3.16
C ASN A 35 -7.07 -12.35 2.90
N ALA A 36 -7.78 -13.10 3.75
CA ALA A 36 -7.99 -14.53 3.56
C ALA A 36 -8.75 -14.83 2.25
N ALA A 37 -9.79 -14.06 1.96
CA ALA A 37 -10.55 -14.17 0.72
C ALA A 37 -9.71 -13.79 -0.51
N GLU A 38 -8.86 -12.76 -0.41
CA GLU A 38 -7.93 -12.39 -1.47
C GLU A 38 -6.90 -13.48 -1.75
N LEU A 39 -6.31 -14.06 -0.70
CA LEU A 39 -5.35 -15.16 -0.84
C LEU A 39 -5.99 -16.36 -1.55
N ALA A 40 -7.21 -16.73 -1.15
CA ALA A 40 -7.94 -17.82 -1.79
C ALA A 40 -8.24 -17.53 -3.27
N ARG A 41 -8.69 -16.31 -3.59
CA ARG A 41 -8.99 -15.88 -4.97
C ARG A 41 -7.75 -15.90 -5.87
N ASN A 42 -6.60 -15.53 -5.31
CA ASN A 42 -5.36 -15.34 -6.05
C ASN A 42 -4.43 -16.56 -6.01
N ALA A 43 -4.84 -17.67 -5.41
CA ALA A 43 -3.98 -18.84 -5.19
C ALA A 43 -3.38 -19.47 -6.47
N ARG A 44 -3.97 -19.21 -7.64
CA ARG A 44 -3.52 -19.75 -8.94
C ARG A 44 -2.80 -18.73 -9.83
N ILE A 45 -2.64 -17.50 -9.37
CA ILE A 45 -1.95 -16.46 -10.16
C ILE A 45 -0.45 -16.67 -10.01
N SER A 46 0.28 -16.67 -11.13
CA SER A 46 1.74 -16.75 -11.10
C SER A 46 2.34 -15.51 -10.43
N LEU A 47 3.56 -15.63 -9.91
CA LEU A 47 4.23 -14.49 -9.28
C LEU A 47 4.45 -13.35 -10.28
N GLU A 48 4.80 -13.67 -11.51
CA GLU A 48 5.04 -12.72 -12.61
C GLU A 48 3.76 -11.98 -12.98
N ALA A 49 2.65 -12.70 -13.16
CA ALA A 49 1.36 -12.10 -13.45
C ALA A 49 0.91 -11.18 -12.31
N ALA A 50 1.09 -11.62 -11.07
CA ALA A 50 0.75 -10.83 -9.89
C ALA A 50 1.66 -9.59 -9.72
N ALA A 51 2.92 -9.66 -10.12
CA ALA A 51 3.84 -8.53 -10.11
C ALA A 51 3.47 -7.50 -11.18
N SER A 52 3.22 -7.96 -12.41
CA SER A 52 2.77 -7.13 -13.53
C SER A 52 1.48 -6.37 -13.20
N GLU A 53 0.51 -7.06 -12.58
CA GLU A 53 -0.73 -6.43 -12.12
C GLU A 53 -0.47 -5.40 -11.02
N ALA A 54 0.40 -5.71 -10.05
CA ALA A 54 0.74 -4.74 -8.99
C ALA A 54 1.37 -3.48 -9.58
N ASP A 55 2.26 -3.60 -10.56
CA ASP A 55 2.92 -2.47 -11.23
C ASP A 55 1.94 -1.66 -12.09
N THR A 56 1.05 -2.33 -12.80
CA THR A 56 -0.05 -1.67 -13.53
C THR A 56 -0.89 -0.82 -12.58
N ARG A 57 -1.27 -1.36 -11.41
CA ARG A 57 -2.04 -0.61 -10.41
C ARG A 57 -1.25 0.53 -9.76
N LEU A 58 0.08 0.41 -9.69
CA LEU A 58 0.91 1.54 -9.26
C LEU A 58 0.87 2.67 -10.30
N GLY A 59 0.96 2.35 -11.59
CA GLY A 59 0.78 3.31 -12.68
C GLY A 59 -0.55 4.05 -12.57
N ASP A 60 -1.66 3.31 -12.44
CA ASP A 60 -3.00 3.89 -12.27
C ASP A 60 -3.08 4.87 -11.08
N LEU A 61 -2.46 4.51 -9.95
CA LEU A 61 -2.42 5.36 -8.76
C LEU A 61 -1.59 6.63 -8.97
N LEU A 62 -0.50 6.55 -9.72
CA LEU A 62 0.32 7.71 -10.07
C LEU A 62 -0.40 8.65 -11.05
N ASP A 63 -1.13 8.11 -12.02
CA ASP A 63 -1.97 8.89 -12.93
C ASP A 63 -3.12 9.59 -12.21
N LEU A 64 -3.79 8.88 -11.29
CA LEU A 64 -4.78 9.47 -10.40
C LEU A 64 -4.16 10.55 -9.52
N TRP A 65 -2.96 10.33 -8.97
CA TRP A 65 -2.26 11.35 -8.19
C TRP A 65 -1.94 12.60 -9.01
N ALA A 66 -1.55 12.47 -10.28
CA ALA A 66 -1.25 13.62 -11.14
C ALA A 66 -2.47 14.55 -11.33
N SER A 67 -3.69 14.01 -11.31
CA SER A 67 -4.93 14.78 -11.45
C SER A 67 -5.59 15.16 -10.11
N PHE A 68 -5.55 14.27 -9.12
CA PHE A 68 -6.19 14.44 -7.82
C PHE A 68 -5.29 15.18 -6.81
N GLY A 69 -3.98 14.96 -6.87
CA GLY A 69 -3.00 15.58 -5.96
C GLY A 69 -3.23 15.27 -4.49
N ASN A 70 -2.52 16.01 -3.63
CA ASN A 70 -2.67 15.86 -2.18
C ASN A 70 -3.87 16.64 -1.66
N ARG A 71 -4.85 15.95 -1.07
CA ARG A 71 -6.03 16.56 -0.46
C ARG A 71 -6.58 15.70 0.67
N PRO A 72 -7.49 16.24 1.50
CA PRO A 72 -8.16 15.46 2.55
C PRO A 72 -8.79 14.19 1.97
N PHE A 73 -8.45 13.06 2.56
CA PHE A 73 -8.93 11.73 2.15
C PHE A 73 -8.74 10.78 3.31
N ALA A 74 -9.85 10.33 3.89
CA ALA A 74 -9.83 9.44 5.05
C ALA A 74 -9.74 7.99 4.59
N TRP A 75 -8.61 7.32 4.85
CA TRP A 75 -8.42 5.93 4.47
C TRP A 75 -7.55 5.21 5.51
N PHE A 76 -8.17 4.36 6.32
CA PHE A 76 -7.60 3.87 7.59
C PHE A 76 -7.14 5.05 8.47
N THR A 77 -5.87 5.06 8.85
CA THR A 77 -5.23 6.10 9.65
C THR A 77 -4.65 7.23 8.78
N ALA A 78 -4.76 7.15 7.45
CA ALA A 78 -4.35 8.23 6.57
C ALA A 78 -5.44 9.31 6.53
N THR A 79 -5.02 10.56 6.61
CA THR A 79 -5.89 11.74 6.56
C THR A 79 -5.79 12.49 5.22
N THR A 80 -4.79 12.16 4.40
CA THR A 80 -4.65 12.71 3.05
C THR A 80 -4.39 11.63 2.01
N ALA A 81 -4.66 11.96 0.74
CA ALA A 81 -4.40 11.06 -0.39
C ALA A 81 -2.92 10.70 -0.50
N GLY A 82 -2.02 11.65 -0.23
CA GLY A 82 -0.57 11.40 -0.24
C GLY A 82 -0.14 10.42 0.84
N GLU A 83 -0.69 10.54 2.05
CA GLU A 83 -0.44 9.58 3.13
C GLU A 83 -0.95 8.19 2.77
N ALA A 84 -2.17 8.09 2.21
CA ALA A 84 -2.75 6.82 1.80
C ALA A 84 -1.90 6.13 0.72
N LEU A 85 -1.41 6.89 -0.27
CA LEU A 85 -0.51 6.41 -1.32
C LEU A 85 0.83 5.92 -0.76
N LEU A 86 1.49 6.72 0.09
CA LEU A 86 2.78 6.32 0.68
C LEU A 86 2.63 5.05 1.53
N ARG A 87 1.57 4.96 2.34
CA ARG A 87 1.29 3.78 3.16
C ARG A 87 1.04 2.54 2.30
N ASN A 88 0.13 2.64 1.34
CA ASN A 88 -0.34 1.51 0.53
C ASN A 88 0.71 1.03 -0.49
N SER A 89 1.39 1.97 -1.15
CA SER A 89 2.20 1.67 -2.33
C SER A 89 3.71 1.71 -2.10
N TYR A 90 4.18 2.33 -1.01
CA TYR A 90 5.60 2.37 -0.65
C TYR A 90 5.92 1.58 0.63
N ILE A 91 5.24 1.88 1.74
CA ILE A 91 5.52 1.25 3.03
C ILE A 91 5.06 -0.21 3.05
N HIS A 92 3.82 -0.47 2.68
CA HIS A 92 3.20 -1.79 2.77
C HIS A 92 3.96 -2.89 1.98
N PRO A 93 4.37 -2.70 0.71
CA PRO A 93 5.19 -3.70 0.00
C PRO A 93 6.55 -3.93 0.67
N ARG A 94 7.19 -2.86 1.16
CA ARG A 94 8.51 -2.97 1.81
C ARG A 94 8.43 -3.68 3.15
N ARG A 95 7.32 -3.49 3.88
CA ARG A 95 7.05 -4.21 5.13
C ARG A 95 6.99 -5.72 4.87
N HIS A 96 6.18 -6.15 3.90
CA HIS A 96 6.11 -7.56 3.54
C HIS A 96 7.44 -8.12 3.02
N LEU A 97 8.22 -7.31 2.30
CA LEU A 97 9.57 -7.74 1.89
C LEU A 97 10.49 -7.94 3.10
N ALA A 98 10.44 -7.05 4.10
CA ALA A 98 11.21 -7.20 5.33
C ALA A 98 10.78 -8.43 6.13
N GLU A 99 9.47 -8.63 6.30
CA GLU A 99 8.88 -9.80 6.96
C GLU A 99 9.32 -11.11 6.28
N HIS A 100 9.31 -11.15 4.95
CA HIS A 100 9.79 -12.31 4.18
C HIS A 100 11.23 -12.71 4.52
N TYR A 101 12.15 -11.74 4.63
CA TYR A 101 13.53 -12.04 5.02
C TYR A 101 13.62 -12.54 6.47
N VAL A 102 12.88 -11.92 7.39
CA VAL A 102 12.81 -12.35 8.80
C VAL A 102 12.30 -13.78 8.91
N GLU A 103 11.23 -14.14 8.20
CA GLU A 103 10.64 -15.48 8.16
C GLU A 103 11.63 -16.53 7.62
N ARG A 104 12.54 -16.13 6.74
CA ARG A 104 13.62 -16.98 6.21
C ARG A 104 14.88 -17.00 7.08
N GLY A 105 14.85 -16.35 8.24
CA GLY A 105 15.97 -16.30 9.19
C GLY A 105 16.95 -15.14 8.98
N ASP A 106 16.79 -14.34 7.93
CA ASP A 106 17.64 -13.18 7.65
C ASP A 106 17.06 -11.91 8.29
N ARG A 107 17.17 -11.84 9.63
CA ARG A 107 16.70 -10.70 10.41
C ARG A 107 17.44 -9.41 10.07
N SER A 108 18.73 -9.51 9.75
CA SER A 108 19.57 -8.37 9.41
C SER A 108 19.07 -7.69 8.14
N ARG A 109 18.74 -8.46 7.09
CA ARG A 109 18.19 -7.89 5.85
C ARG A 109 16.81 -7.27 6.05
N GLY A 110 15.96 -7.91 6.87
CA GLY A 110 14.66 -7.33 7.24
C GLY A 110 14.80 -5.97 7.93
N ALA A 111 15.71 -5.85 8.90
CA ALA A 111 16.01 -4.59 9.59
C ALA A 111 16.56 -3.53 8.62
N GLN A 112 17.48 -3.91 7.72
CA GLN A 112 18.03 -3.01 6.72
C GLN A 112 16.94 -2.39 5.83
N ILE A 113 15.97 -3.20 5.36
CA ILE A 113 14.86 -2.70 4.53
C ILE A 113 14.01 -1.68 5.30
N LYS A 114 13.74 -1.93 6.58
CA LYS A 114 13.04 -0.97 7.45
C LYS A 114 13.83 0.34 7.50
N ASP A 115 15.11 0.29 7.83
CA ASP A 115 15.95 1.48 8.00
C ASP A 115 16.08 2.28 6.70
N GLU A 116 16.29 1.60 5.56
CA GLU A 116 16.30 2.21 4.23
C GLU A 116 14.98 2.94 3.93
N THR A 117 13.85 2.31 4.26
CA THR A 117 12.51 2.88 4.06
C THR A 117 12.29 4.11 4.93
N MET A 118 12.64 4.04 6.22
CA MET A 118 12.50 5.18 7.14
C MET A 118 13.43 6.33 6.77
N ALA A 119 14.66 6.04 6.35
CA ALA A 119 15.59 7.05 5.87
C ALA A 119 15.04 7.76 4.62
N ALA A 120 14.42 7.03 3.68
CA ALA A 120 13.80 7.62 2.50
C ALA A 120 12.62 8.55 2.84
N LEU A 121 11.74 8.12 3.74
CA LEU A 121 10.60 8.94 4.20
C LEU A 121 11.07 10.21 4.91
N ARG A 122 12.08 10.12 5.77
CA ARG A 122 12.67 11.29 6.45
C ARG A 122 13.30 12.27 5.46
N ARG A 123 14.00 11.78 4.43
CA ARG A 123 14.62 12.65 3.40
C ARG A 123 13.61 13.53 2.66
N ILE A 124 12.38 13.06 2.48
CA ILE A 124 11.32 13.82 1.81
C ILE A 124 10.44 14.61 2.79
N GLY A 125 10.77 14.61 4.09
CA GLY A 125 9.96 15.26 5.12
C GLY A 125 8.57 14.65 5.26
N ALA A 126 8.44 13.32 5.09
CA ALA A 126 7.15 12.65 5.25
C ALA A 126 6.56 12.91 6.65
N PRO A 127 5.25 13.15 6.76
CA PRO A 127 4.61 13.40 8.05
C PRO A 127 4.82 12.27 9.06
N GLU A 128 4.83 12.60 10.35
CA GLU A 128 5.01 11.60 11.42
C GLU A 128 3.94 10.50 11.35
N SER A 129 2.71 10.89 11.01
CA SER A 129 1.59 9.99 10.75
C SER A 129 1.99 8.85 9.81
N VAL A 130 2.77 9.12 8.75
CA VAL A 130 3.29 8.16 7.75
C VAL A 130 4.47 7.36 8.28
N THR A 131 5.28 7.91 9.17
CA THR A 131 6.47 7.21 9.69
C THR A 131 6.15 6.27 10.87
N SER A 132 5.05 6.50 11.59
CA SER A 132 4.65 5.70 12.76
C SER A 132 4.04 4.33 12.43
N VAL A 133 3.86 3.98 11.15
CA VAL A 133 3.26 2.68 10.76
C VAL A 133 4.22 1.50 10.94
N TRP A 134 5.50 1.78 11.17
CA TRP A 134 6.57 0.78 11.31
C TRP A 134 7.28 0.85 12.67
N SER A 135 6.80 1.70 13.58
CA SER A 135 7.19 1.69 15.00
C SER A 135 6.37 0.66 15.74
#